data_AF-A0A0R3WSP3-F1
#
_entry.id   AF-A0A0R3WSP3-F1
#
_cell.length_a   1.000
_cell.length_b   1.000
_cell.length_c   1.000
_cell.angle_alpha   90.00
_cell.angle_beta   90.00
_cell.angle_gamma   90.00
#
_symmetry.space_group_name_H-M   'P 1'
#
loop_
_entity.id
_entity.type
_entity.pdbx_description
1 polymer ?
#
loop_
_entity_poly.entity_id
_entity_poly.type
_entity_poly.pdbx_seq_one_letter_code
_entity_poly.pdbx_strand_id
1 'polypeptide(L)'
;MNMILGGGKALVAGISLKVGAILGRLMGIMVEQLVVTQMSHSLFYHRLCKPGHPCIDTGLYAVVGAAACLGGVTRATVSLVVIMIEIIGGLSYSIPIMVASMFAKWTGDRLYKGSLYDVQIRLNNYPYLQFDKTSNKMADSFASDIMHPR
;
A
#
# COMPACT_ATOMS: atom_id res chain seq x y z
N MET A 1 -18.83 22.93 5.35
CA MET A 1 -17.42 22.89 4.88
C MET A 1 -16.67 21.59 5.22
N ASN A 2 -17.00 20.85 6.30
CA ASN A 2 -16.32 19.59 6.65
C ASN A 2 -16.65 18.37 5.76
N MET A 3 -17.75 18.39 5.01
CA MET A 3 -18.15 17.25 4.16
C MET A 3 -17.33 17.13 2.86
N ILE A 4 -16.76 18.23 2.37
CA ILE A 4 -15.89 18.25 1.17
C ILE A 4 -14.48 17.76 1.53
N LEU A 5 -14.00 18.07 2.74
CA LEU A 5 -12.70 17.61 3.23
C LEU A 5 -12.70 16.12 3.63
N GLY A 6 -13.83 15.58 4.08
CA GLY A 6 -14.04 14.15 4.33
C GLY A 6 -14.17 13.33 3.05
N GLY A 7 -14.91 13.86 2.06
CA GLY A 7 -15.09 13.23 0.75
C GLY A 7 -13.77 13.08 -0.03
N GLY A 8 -12.88 14.08 0.02
CA GLY A 8 -11.59 14.04 -0.68
C GLY A 8 -10.66 12.91 -0.24
N LYS A 9 -10.64 12.56 1.07
CA LYS A 9 -9.78 11.49 1.59
C LYS A 9 -10.23 10.12 1.12
N ALA A 10 -11.52 9.86 1.24
CA ALA A 10 -12.14 8.62 0.79
C ALA A 10 -12.05 8.50 -0.75
N LEU A 11 -12.17 9.62 -1.45
CA LEU A 11 -12.02 9.69 -2.90
C LEU A 11 -10.59 9.32 -3.34
N VAL A 12 -9.54 9.92 -2.75
CA VAL A 12 -8.15 9.61 -3.10
C VAL A 12 -7.81 8.15 -2.78
N ALA A 13 -8.24 7.63 -1.64
CA ALA A 13 -8.06 6.22 -1.29
C ALA A 13 -8.79 5.30 -2.29
N GLY A 14 -10.04 5.63 -2.64
CA GLY A 14 -10.85 4.87 -3.59
C GLY A 14 -10.28 4.89 -5.02
N ILE A 15 -9.78 6.03 -5.49
CA ILE A 15 -9.13 6.14 -6.80
C ILE A 15 -7.85 5.31 -6.82
N SER A 16 -7.03 5.39 -5.77
CA SER A 16 -5.77 4.63 -5.67
C SER A 16 -6.01 3.11 -5.66
N LEU A 17 -7.04 2.65 -4.95
CA LEU A 17 -7.46 1.25 -4.94
C LEU A 17 -7.95 0.79 -6.32
N LYS A 18 -8.80 1.57 -6.99
CA LYS A 18 -9.30 1.24 -8.33
C LYS A 18 -8.18 1.19 -9.37
N VAL A 19 -7.31 2.19 -9.38
CA VAL A 19 -6.16 2.25 -10.30
C VAL A 19 -5.20 1.09 -10.04
N GLY A 20 -4.86 0.83 -8.77
CA GLY A 20 -4.01 -0.30 -8.40
C GLY A 20 -4.62 -1.65 -8.75
N ALA A 21 -5.94 -1.82 -8.61
CA ALA A 21 -6.65 -3.04 -9.00
C ALA A 21 -6.62 -3.28 -10.51
N ILE A 22 -6.85 -2.23 -11.31
CA ILE A 22 -6.82 -2.31 -12.78
C ILE A 22 -5.40 -2.65 -13.25
N LEU A 23 -4.38 -1.95 -12.73
CA LEU A 23 -2.98 -2.20 -13.07
C LEU A 23 -2.53 -3.61 -12.64
N GLY A 24 -2.94 -4.05 -11.45
CA GLY A 24 -2.68 -5.40 -10.97
C GLY A 24 -3.32 -6.46 -11.87
N ARG A 25 -4.56 -6.23 -12.31
CA ARG A 25 -5.26 -7.16 -13.20
C ARG A 25 -4.63 -7.22 -14.60
N LEU A 26 -4.20 -6.07 -15.14
CA LEU A 26 -3.44 -6.01 -16.39
C LEU A 26 -2.11 -6.77 -16.28
N MET A 27 -1.39 -6.61 -15.17
CA MET A 27 -0.17 -7.37 -14.90
C MET A 27 -0.44 -8.87 -14.80
N GLY A 28 -1.52 -9.30 -14.14
CA GLY A 28 -1.90 -10.71 -14.05
C GLY A 28 -2.15 -11.33 -15.42
N ILE A 29 -2.91 -10.64 -16.29
CA ILE A 29 -3.16 -11.08 -17.67
C ILE A 29 -1.85 -11.11 -18.47
N MET A 30 -0.99 -10.10 -18.31
CA MET A 30 0.31 -10.05 -18.99
C MET A 30 1.21 -11.22 -18.58
N VAL A 31 1.26 -11.57 -17.29
CA VAL A 31 2.04 -12.71 -16.79
C VAL A 31 1.49 -14.01 -17.37
N GLU A 32 0.17 -14.18 -17.44
CA GLU A 32 -0.45 -15.36 -18.06
C GLU A 32 -0.07 -15.47 -19.54
N GLN A 33 -0.16 -14.37 -20.30
CA GLN A 33 0.23 -14.35 -21.71
C GLN A 33 1.72 -14.61 -21.92
N LEU A 34 2.58 -14.04 -21.07
CA LEU A 34 4.03 -14.26 -21.13
C LEU A 34 4.38 -15.72 -20.83
N VAL A 35 3.73 -16.33 -19.84
CA VAL A 35 3.95 -17.74 -19.49
C VAL A 35 3.48 -18.67 -20.63
N VAL A 36 2.34 -18.38 -21.25
CA VAL A 36 1.82 -19.17 -22.39
C VAL A 36 2.73 -19.06 -23.62
N THR A 37 3.24 -17.86 -23.91
CA THR A 37 4.08 -17.62 -25.10
C THR A 37 5.52 -18.13 -24.93
N GLN A 38 6.14 -17.91 -23.77
CA GLN A 38 7.54 -18.27 -23.51
C GLN A 38 7.71 -19.75 -23.11
N MET A 39 6.72 -20.32 -22.42
CA MET A 39 6.89 -21.58 -21.68
C MET A 39 6.04 -22.75 -22.23
N SER A 40 5.56 -22.65 -23.47
CA SER A 40 4.71 -23.65 -24.14
C SER A 40 5.35 -25.04 -24.27
N HIS A 41 6.68 -25.12 -24.29
CA HIS A 41 7.44 -26.37 -24.44
C HIS A 41 7.98 -26.99 -23.13
N SER A 42 7.78 -26.34 -21.97
CA SER A 42 8.38 -26.82 -20.72
C SER A 42 7.41 -27.69 -19.91
N LEU A 43 7.94 -28.77 -19.33
CA LEU A 43 7.25 -29.68 -18.42
C LEU A 43 6.65 -28.97 -17.18
N PHE A 44 7.12 -27.76 -16.86
CA PHE A 44 6.69 -26.94 -15.73
C PHE A 44 5.26 -26.39 -15.91
N TYR A 45 4.86 -26.06 -17.14
CA TYR A 45 3.51 -25.57 -17.44
C TYR A 45 2.45 -26.64 -17.15
N HIS A 46 2.72 -27.89 -17.53
CA HIS A 46 1.80 -29.01 -17.29
C HIS A 46 1.70 -29.42 -15.80
N ARG A 47 2.73 -29.12 -15.00
CA ARG A 47 2.73 -29.35 -13.53
C ARG A 47 1.94 -28.29 -12.77
N LEU A 48 1.94 -27.04 -13.25
CA LEU A 48 1.26 -25.91 -12.61
C LEU A 48 -0.18 -25.73 -13.11
N CYS A 49 -0.45 -26.01 -14.38
CA CYS A 49 -1.80 -25.99 -14.95
C CYS A 49 -2.44 -27.37 -14.89
N LYS A 50 -3.46 -27.53 -14.06
CA LYS A 50 -4.40 -28.63 -14.21
C LYS A 50 -5.47 -28.26 -15.25
N PRO A 51 -5.82 -29.17 -16.19
CA PRO A 51 -6.90 -28.91 -17.13
C PRO A 51 -8.20 -28.62 -16.37
N GLY A 52 -8.84 -27.48 -16.67
CA GLY A 52 -10.09 -27.04 -16.04
C GLY A 52 -9.96 -25.99 -14.93
N HIS A 53 -8.74 -25.60 -14.51
CA HIS A 53 -8.51 -24.49 -13.57
C HIS A 53 -7.58 -23.43 -14.16
N PRO A 54 -7.80 -22.13 -13.87
CA PRO A 54 -6.88 -21.08 -14.27
C PRO A 54 -5.51 -21.32 -13.61
N CYS A 55 -4.45 -21.33 -14.42
CA CYS A 55 -3.06 -21.48 -13.95
C CYS A 55 -2.65 -20.40 -12.94
N ILE A 56 -3.16 -19.19 -13.17
CA ILE A 56 -2.80 -17.99 -12.44
C ILE A 56 -4.09 -17.28 -12.07
N ASP A 57 -4.25 -16.97 -10.78
CA ASP A 57 -5.39 -16.20 -10.31
C ASP A 57 -5.15 -14.70 -10.52
N THR A 58 -5.76 -14.15 -11.57
CA THR A 58 -5.68 -12.71 -11.88
C THR A 58 -6.33 -11.84 -10.80
N GLY A 59 -7.23 -12.39 -9.98
CA GLY A 59 -7.84 -11.70 -8.85
C GLY A 59 -6.83 -11.37 -7.76
N LEU A 60 -5.92 -12.31 -7.46
CA LEU A 60 -4.88 -12.09 -6.45
C LEU A 60 -3.92 -10.97 -6.87
N TYR A 61 -3.54 -10.92 -8.14
CA TYR A 61 -2.72 -9.83 -8.69
C TYR A 61 -3.42 -8.46 -8.62
N ALA A 62 -4.73 -8.42 -8.83
CA ALA A 62 -5.51 -7.18 -8.68
C ALA A 62 -5.49 -6.69 -7.21
N VAL A 63 -5.65 -7.59 -6.24
CA VAL A 63 -5.59 -7.24 -4.81
C VAL A 63 -4.20 -6.76 -4.41
N VAL A 64 -3.14 -7.45 -4.84
CA VAL A 64 -1.75 -7.05 -4.57
C VAL A 64 -1.46 -5.66 -5.16
N GLY A 65 -1.88 -5.39 -6.39
CA GLY A 65 -1.72 -4.09 -7.05
C GLY A 65 -2.49 -2.97 -6.34
N ALA A 66 -3.72 -3.24 -5.91
CA ALA A 66 -4.52 -2.29 -5.12
C ALA A 66 -3.84 -1.98 -3.77
N ALA A 67 -3.34 -3.01 -3.09
CA ALA A 67 -2.65 -2.88 -1.81
C ALA A 67 -1.33 -2.10 -1.93
N ALA A 68 -0.53 -2.39 -2.96
CA ALA A 68 0.73 -1.70 -3.22
C ALA A 68 0.51 -0.21 -3.53
N CYS A 69 -0.50 0.12 -4.35
CA CYS A 69 -0.81 1.51 -4.69
C CYS A 69 -1.32 2.29 -3.47
N LEU A 70 -2.23 1.70 -2.68
CA LEU A 70 -2.75 2.33 -1.46
C LEU A 70 -1.66 2.49 -0.37
N GLY A 71 -0.82 1.47 -0.17
CA GLY A 71 0.33 1.52 0.73
C GLY A 71 1.38 2.56 0.28
N GLY A 72 1.55 2.72 -1.03
CA GLY A 72 2.38 3.75 -1.66
C GLY A 72 1.84 5.18 -1.56
N VAL A 73 0.55 5.40 -1.28
CA VAL A 73 0.00 6.75 -1.08
C VAL A 73 -0.05 7.10 0.42
N THR A 74 -0.42 6.12 1.23
CA THR A 74 -0.68 6.33 2.67
C THR A 74 0.53 6.06 3.56
N ARG A 75 1.55 5.35 3.06
CA ARG A 75 2.71 4.83 3.84
C ARG A 75 2.33 3.91 5.00
N ALA A 76 1.05 3.52 5.12
CA ALA A 76 0.52 2.60 6.12
C ALA A 76 0.62 1.16 5.58
N THR A 77 1.78 0.53 5.78
CA THR A 77 2.08 -0.77 5.16
C THR A 77 1.70 -1.96 6.05
N VAL A 78 1.86 -1.88 7.37
CA VAL A 78 1.62 -3.05 8.23
C VAL A 78 0.13 -3.34 8.39
N SER A 79 -0.66 -2.33 8.79
CA SER A 79 -2.11 -2.49 9.01
C SER A 79 -2.86 -2.86 7.74
N LEU A 80 -2.52 -2.22 6.62
CA LEU A 80 -3.13 -2.49 5.32
C LEU A 80 -2.87 -3.93 4.85
N VAL A 81 -1.63 -4.42 4.99
CA VAL A 81 -1.28 -5.79 4.59
C VAL A 81 -2.06 -6.81 5.41
N VAL A 82 -2.21 -6.58 6.71
CA VAL A 82 -3.04 -7.44 7.58
C VAL A 82 -4.50 -7.44 7.13
N ILE A 83 -5.10 -6.28 6.86
CA ILE A 83 -6.48 -6.19 6.36
C ILE A 83 -6.64 -6.99 5.06
N MET A 84 -5.68 -6.92 4.14
CA MET A 84 -5.73 -7.68 2.88
C MET A 84 -5.62 -9.19 3.10
N ILE A 85 -4.80 -9.63 4.06
CA ILE A 85 -4.66 -11.05 4.41
C ILE A 85 -5.97 -11.58 5.00
N GLU A 86 -6.62 -10.81 5.88
CA GLU A 86 -7.93 -11.16 6.44
C GLU A 86 -9.00 -11.29 5.35
N ILE A 87 -9.00 -10.40 4.36
CA ILE A 87 -9.95 -10.46 3.23
C ILE A 87 -9.70 -11.69 2.34
N ILE A 88 -8.45 -12.10 2.15
CA ILE A 88 -8.07 -13.27 1.34
C ILE A 88 -8.38 -14.59 2.08
N GLY A 89 -8.44 -14.57 3.41
CA GLY A 89 -8.75 -15.75 4.23
C GLY A 89 -7.65 -16.81 4.25
N GLY A 90 -6.41 -16.46 3.88
CA GLY A 90 -5.28 -17.39 3.80
C GLY A 90 -3.92 -16.71 3.98
N LEU A 91 -3.15 -17.14 4.97
CA LEU A 91 -1.84 -16.57 5.35
C LEU A 91 -0.71 -16.90 4.36
N SER A 92 -0.89 -17.91 3.50
CA SER A 92 0.16 -18.40 2.60
C SER A 92 0.64 -17.37 1.57
N TYR A 93 -0.19 -16.37 1.25
CA TYR A 93 0.14 -15.30 0.28
C TYR A 93 0.56 -13.98 0.95
N SER A 94 0.86 -13.99 2.26
CA SER A 94 1.25 -12.80 3.02
C SER A 94 2.62 -12.22 2.61
N ILE A 95 3.61 -13.08 2.39
CA ILE A 95 4.98 -12.69 2.03
C ILE A 95 5.03 -11.85 0.73
N PRO A 96 4.45 -12.27 -0.41
CA PRO A 96 4.52 -11.48 -1.63
C PRO A 96 3.83 -10.11 -1.52
N ILE A 97 2.72 -10.02 -0.78
CA ILE A 97 2.01 -8.76 -0.54
C ILE A 97 2.87 -7.81 0.30
N MET A 98 3.55 -8.33 1.32
CA MET A 98 4.44 -7.55 2.17
C MET A 98 5.65 -7.03 1.38
N VAL A 99 6.28 -7.87 0.56
CA VAL A 99 7.39 -7.45 -0.30
C VAL A 99 6.95 -6.38 -1.29
N ALA A 100 5.82 -6.58 -1.98
CA ALA A 100 5.30 -5.60 -2.94
C ALA A 100 4.98 -4.24 -2.29
N SER A 101 4.35 -4.25 -1.11
CA SER A 101 4.02 -3.02 -0.38
C SER A 101 5.27 -2.33 0.22
N MET A 102 6.29 -3.09 0.63
CA MET A 102 7.59 -2.55 1.04
C MET A 102 8.30 -1.87 -0.12
N PHE A 103 8.32 -2.48 -1.31
CA PHE A 103 8.85 -1.84 -2.51
C PHE A 103 8.11 -0.55 -2.84
N ALA A 104 6.78 -0.55 -2.79
CA ALA A 104 5.97 0.66 -3.03
C ALA A 104 6.22 1.76 -1.99
N LYS A 105 6.43 1.38 -0.73
CA LYS A 105 6.81 2.33 0.32
C LYS A 105 8.18 2.94 0.03
N TRP A 106 9.17 2.11 -0.28
CA TRP A 106 10.54 2.54 -0.53
C TRP A 106 10.64 3.47 -1.75
N THR A 107 9.99 3.12 -2.86
CA THR A 107 9.95 3.99 -4.05
C THR A 107 9.25 5.30 -3.74
N GLY A 108 8.16 5.26 -2.97
CA GLY A 108 7.47 6.48 -2.58
C GLY A 108 8.26 7.36 -1.61
N ASP A 109 8.94 6.78 -0.63
CA ASP A 109 9.81 7.51 0.31
C ASP A 109 10.99 8.17 -0.42
N ARG A 110 11.44 7.58 -1.54
CA ARG A 110 12.49 8.14 -2.38
C ARG A 110 12.02 9.37 -3.16
N LEU A 111 10.77 9.38 -3.61
CA LEU A 111 10.18 10.44 -4.43
C LEU A 111 9.68 11.63 -3.61
N TYR A 112 9.01 11.37 -2.48
CA TYR A 112 8.38 12.41 -1.69
C TYR A 112 8.47 12.14 -0.19
N LYS A 113 8.85 13.18 0.57
CA LYS A 113 8.98 13.13 2.02
C LYS A 113 7.65 13.49 2.69
N GLY A 114 6.83 12.46 2.93
CA GLY A 114 5.58 12.55 3.69
C GLY A 114 4.46 11.68 3.11
N SER A 115 3.55 11.24 3.97
CA SER A 115 2.32 10.55 3.55
C SER A 115 1.23 11.56 3.15
N LEU A 116 0.20 11.08 2.45
CA LEU A 116 -1.01 11.89 2.18
C LEU A 116 -1.61 12.47 3.47
N TYR A 117 -1.56 11.71 4.56
CA TYR A 117 -2.08 12.14 5.86
C TYR A 117 -1.25 13.28 6.46
N ASP A 118 0.07 13.23 6.36
CA ASP A 118 0.96 14.30 6.85
C ASP A 118 0.76 15.61 6.10
N VAL A 119 0.54 15.55 4.79
CA VAL A 119 0.25 16.75 3.98
C VAL A 119 -1.04 17.40 4.44
N GLN A 120 -2.08 16.61 4.67
CA GLN A 120 -3.35 17.15 5.11
C GLN A 120 -3.29 17.77 6.51
N ILE A 121 -2.56 17.15 7.43
CA ILE A 121 -2.36 17.68 8.79
C ILE A 121 -1.65 19.03 8.73
N ARG A 122 -0.60 19.14 7.90
CA ARG A 122 0.13 20.40 7.70
C ARG A 122 -0.72 21.50 7.07
N LEU A 123 -1.56 21.15 6.08
CA LEU A 123 -2.46 22.12 5.44
C LEU A 123 -3.53 22.66 6.40
N ASN A 124 -4.01 21.85 7.33
CA ASN A 124 -4.99 22.28 8.33
C ASN A 124 -4.36 22.96 9.56
N ASN A 125 -3.03 23.12 9.60
CA ASN A 125 -2.30 23.69 10.74
C ASN A 125 -2.67 23.05 12.09
N TYR A 126 -2.93 21.74 12.11
CA TYR A 126 -3.12 21.03 13.37
C TYR A 126 -1.77 20.77 14.05
N PRO A 127 -1.61 21.08 15.34
CA PRO A 127 -0.39 20.74 16.07
C PRO A 127 -0.30 19.23 16.23
N TYR A 128 0.46 18.57 15.36
CA TYR A 128 0.70 17.13 15.39
C TYR A 128 2.11 16.83 15.87
N LEU A 129 2.19 16.07 16.96
CA LEU A 129 3.44 15.65 17.57
C LEU A 129 3.93 14.38 16.86
N GLN A 130 4.94 14.52 16.00
CA GLN A 130 5.56 13.37 15.32
C GLN A 130 6.52 12.64 16.26
N PHE A 131 6.54 11.30 16.16
CA PHE A 131 7.37 10.44 17.03
C PHE A 131 8.85 10.36 16.62
N ASP A 132 9.31 10.82 15.44
CA ASP A 132 10.71 10.63 15.02
C ASP A 132 11.28 11.58 13.92
N LYS A 133 12.58 11.92 14.08
CA LYS A 133 13.68 12.47 13.24
C LYS A 133 14.10 13.92 13.27
N THR A 134 13.32 14.84 13.82
CA THR A 134 13.80 16.22 14.05
C THR A 134 13.62 16.64 15.50
N SER A 135 13.77 15.67 16.41
CA SER A 135 13.73 15.88 17.85
C SER A 135 15.09 16.35 18.38
N ASN A 136 15.64 17.43 17.80
CA ASN A 136 16.74 18.14 18.46
C ASN A 136 16.20 19.29 19.34
N LYS A 137 14.92 19.68 19.17
CA LYS A 137 14.29 20.72 20.00
C LYS A 137 13.35 20.17 21.06
N MET A 138 12.64 19.07 20.79
CA MET A 138 11.67 18.51 21.74
C MET A 138 12.24 17.42 22.65
N ALA A 139 13.32 16.72 22.26
CA ALA A 139 14.00 15.77 23.16
C ALA A 139 14.64 16.46 24.37
N ASP A 140 15.13 17.68 24.17
CA ASP A 140 15.77 18.49 25.22
C ASP A 140 14.78 19.43 25.93
N SER A 141 13.52 19.49 25.49
CA SER A 141 12.48 20.30 26.15
C SER A 141 11.94 19.57 27.37
N PHE A 142 12.21 20.08 28.56
CA PHE A 142 11.63 19.57 29.80
C PHE A 142 10.20 20.09 29.98
N ALA A 143 9.38 19.34 30.73
CA ALA A 143 8.01 19.76 31.06
C ALA A 143 7.97 21.13 31.77
N SER A 144 9.05 21.51 32.45
CA SER A 144 9.23 22.83 33.08
C SER A 144 9.27 24.00 32.11
N ASP A 145 9.73 23.81 30.85
CA ASP A 145 9.82 24.89 29.85
C ASP A 145 8.49 25.17 29.15
N ILE A 146 7.58 24.19 29.15
CA ILE A 146 6.28 24.28 28.45
C ILE A 146 5.16 24.62 29.43
N MET A 147 5.30 24.26 30.71
CA MET A 147 4.31 24.60 31.72
C MET A 147 4.37 26.09 32.06
N HIS A 148 3.24 26.79 31.93
CA HIS A 148 3.10 28.12 32.52
C HIS A 148 2.66 27.95 33.99
N PRO A 149 3.50 28.31 34.98
CA PRO A 149 3.07 28.33 36.37
C PRO A 149 1.97 29.39 36.53
N ARG A 150 0.93 29.04 37.30
CA ARG A 150 -0.10 29.99 37.75
C ARG A 150 0.34 30.71 39.01
#